data_AF-A0A1H7X9X0-F1
#
_entry.id   AF-A0A1H7X9X0-F1
#
_cell.length_a   1.000
_cell.length_b   1.000
_cell.length_c   1.000
_cell.angle_alpha   90.00
_cell.angle_beta   90.00
_cell.angle_gamma   90.00
#
_symmetry.space_group_name_H-M   'P 1'
#
loop_
_entity.id
_entity.type
_entity.pdbx_description
1 polymer ?
#
loop_
_entity_poly.entity_id
_entity_poly.type
_entity_poly.pdbx_seq_one_letter_code
_entity_poly.pdbx_strand_id
1 'polypeptide(L)'
;MKGLLTNKNLHLVMFSLIVFSCSKEIDGSDVILLNSEKDIIEFTFLSSDNEELEIDVNARIDQNDKLISVVLPYGTPISALKPSIKISESASIIQGTDIFVDFSEPLNYSVIAEDGTSSDYTVRVRVVASTDQEILLTIFNQNPDNTLGWDITNDDVSTWEGVVVIDEKIIGLELDEKGLTILPPEICDLFYLKTLSLEGNMIAEIPRQIEDLSNNLRVLNLGGNQIEIIPEEFFSLEKLTDLRVYTNMLVDIPSDINKLTELRYLSLSNNTLETLPSEIFELSKLNSLFINNIELSEVPEEITNLSQLTSLGVSSNPLGSISDYVLELGTLTRLDIYNAGISTIPSGITKLTNLKRLQLSGNDLAEVNKSVGDLFLLESLLLKTNAIAEIPVELSNLINLNILDVSENNIVSMPNAVCDLINTGTEIVADTGVGCM
;
A
#
# COMPACT_ATOMS: atom_id res chain seq x y z
N MET A 1 9.29 -64.63 44.76
CA MET A 1 10.56 -63.84 44.80
C MET A 1 10.16 -62.39 44.48
N LYS A 2 10.46 -61.40 45.35
CA LYS A 2 11.64 -60.51 45.26
C LYS A 2 11.90 -59.98 43.83
N GLY A 3 11.92 -58.69 43.51
CA GLY A 3 11.70 -57.41 44.25
C GLY A 3 11.32 -56.30 43.23
N LEU A 4 10.63 -55.21 43.57
CA LEU A 4 11.00 -54.01 44.36
C LEU A 4 11.98 -53.03 43.67
N LEU A 5 11.52 -51.78 43.48
CA LEU A 5 12.25 -50.49 43.28
C LEU A 5 12.87 -50.25 41.87
N THR A 6 12.87 -49.05 41.26
CA THR A 6 12.44 -47.67 41.65
C THR A 6 12.21 -46.82 40.37
N ASN A 7 11.09 -46.12 40.21
CA ASN A 7 10.91 -44.67 40.48
C ASN A 7 11.84 -43.78 39.62
N LYS A 8 11.36 -43.12 38.55
CA LYS A 8 10.36 -42.02 38.51
C LYS A 8 9.58 -42.05 37.17
N ASN A 9 8.58 -41.20 36.85
CA ASN A 9 8.04 -39.99 37.51
C ASN A 9 6.49 -39.90 37.31
N LEU A 10 5.88 -38.77 37.69
CA LEU A 10 4.51 -38.33 37.36
C LEU A 10 4.56 -37.17 36.33
N HIS A 11 3.51 -36.79 35.58
CA HIS A 11 2.11 -36.60 35.98
C HIS A 11 1.07 -37.24 35.04
N LEU A 12 -0.04 -37.67 35.63
CA LEU A 12 -1.19 -38.28 34.96
C LEU A 12 -2.39 -37.32 35.00
N VAL A 13 -3.15 -37.27 33.91
CA VAL A 13 -4.46 -36.62 33.83
C VAL A 13 -5.44 -37.33 34.77
N MET A 14 -6.21 -36.58 35.57
CA MET A 14 -7.29 -37.11 36.41
C MET A 14 -8.60 -36.37 36.12
N PHE A 15 -9.43 -36.97 35.28
CA PHE A 15 -10.87 -36.71 35.29
C PHE A 15 -11.46 -37.34 36.55
N SER A 16 -12.33 -36.61 37.25
CA SER A 16 -13.13 -37.15 38.35
C SER A 16 -14.51 -36.50 38.35
N LEU A 17 -15.51 -37.21 37.81
CA LEU A 17 -16.91 -36.86 38.01
C LEU A 17 -17.24 -36.82 39.51
N ILE A 18 -18.10 -35.89 39.92
CA ILE A 18 -18.95 -36.06 41.10
C ILE A 18 -20.41 -35.90 40.65
N VAL A 19 -21.27 -36.72 41.26
CA VAL A 19 -22.58 -37.12 40.74
C VAL A 19 -23.70 -36.20 41.25
N PHE A 20 -24.74 -36.02 40.43
CA PHE A 20 -25.98 -35.33 40.79
C PHE A 20 -26.60 -35.87 42.08
N SER A 21 -26.97 -34.96 42.98
CA SER A 21 -27.96 -35.17 44.03
C SER A 21 -29.04 -34.09 43.90
N CYS A 22 -30.29 -34.49 43.75
CA CYS A 22 -31.41 -33.58 43.53
C CYS A 22 -32.23 -33.42 44.82
N SER A 23 -32.29 -32.22 45.40
CA SER A 23 -33.53 -31.63 45.95
C SER A 23 -33.31 -30.24 46.58
N LYS A 24 -34.34 -29.38 46.41
CA LYS A 24 -34.55 -28.04 46.98
C LYS A 24 -33.74 -26.86 46.41
N GLU A 25 -34.43 -26.09 45.57
CA GLU A 25 -34.56 -24.62 45.59
C GLU A 25 -33.33 -23.83 46.07
N ILE A 26 -32.56 -23.32 45.11
CA ILE A 26 -32.04 -21.96 45.18
C ILE A 26 -32.74 -21.18 44.06
N ASP A 27 -33.28 -20.03 44.43
CA ASP A 27 -34.02 -19.10 43.58
C ASP A 27 -33.10 -18.45 42.52
N GLY A 28 -33.69 -17.79 41.53
CA GLY A 28 -32.97 -17.29 40.36
C GLY A 28 -31.86 -16.30 40.66
N SER A 29 -30.71 -16.52 40.02
CA SER A 29 -29.78 -15.44 39.67
C SER A 29 -29.13 -15.80 38.35
N ASP A 30 -29.41 -15.00 37.31
CA ASP A 30 -28.58 -14.99 36.11
C ASP A 30 -27.18 -14.56 36.56
N VAL A 31 -26.16 -15.39 36.29
CA VAL A 31 -24.77 -15.00 36.54
C VAL A 31 -24.39 -14.01 35.45
N ILE A 32 -24.54 -12.72 35.75
CA ILE A 32 -24.11 -11.64 34.88
C ILE A 32 -22.58 -11.72 34.77
N LEU A 33 -22.11 -12.13 33.60
CA LEU A 33 -20.69 -12.08 33.26
C LEU A 33 -20.38 -10.63 32.85
N LEU A 34 -19.80 -9.87 33.77
CA LEU A 34 -19.38 -8.48 33.52
C LEU A 34 -18.17 -8.45 32.58
N ASN A 35 -18.05 -7.41 31.77
CA ASN A 35 -16.93 -7.26 30.87
C ASN A 35 -15.60 -7.06 31.65
N SER A 36 -14.55 -7.80 31.27
CA SER A 36 -13.19 -7.71 31.84
C SER A 36 -12.22 -6.87 31.01
N GLU A 37 -12.66 -6.39 29.83
CA GLU A 37 -11.85 -5.55 28.94
C GLU A 37 -11.59 -4.16 29.55
N LYS A 38 -10.34 -3.70 29.43
CA LYS A 38 -9.81 -2.52 30.16
C LYS A 38 -8.60 -1.90 29.49
N ASP A 39 -8.60 -1.92 28.16
CA ASP A 39 -7.50 -1.39 27.39
C ASP A 39 -7.76 0.05 26.95
N ILE A 40 -6.68 0.82 26.81
CA ILE A 40 -6.69 2.05 26.04
C ILE A 40 -6.52 1.62 24.59
N ILE A 41 -7.54 1.88 23.77
CA ILE A 41 -7.60 1.48 22.36
C ILE A 41 -6.99 2.56 21.47
N GLU A 42 -7.19 3.82 21.83
CA GLU A 42 -6.71 4.99 21.08
C GLU A 42 -6.29 6.08 22.06
N PHE A 43 -5.18 6.74 21.78
CA PHE A 43 -4.70 7.92 22.50
C PHE A 43 -4.13 8.88 21.47
N THR A 44 -4.73 10.07 21.34
CA THR A 44 -4.45 11.00 20.25
C THR A 44 -4.50 12.44 20.77
N PHE A 45 -3.53 13.28 20.38
CA PHE A 45 -3.69 14.72 20.51
C PHE A 45 -4.33 15.26 19.24
N LEU A 46 -5.60 15.68 19.35
CA LEU A 46 -6.34 16.24 18.22
C LEU A 46 -5.95 17.71 18.00
N SER A 47 -5.70 18.09 16.75
CA SER A 47 -5.48 19.47 16.31
C SER A 47 -6.64 20.39 16.68
N SER A 48 -7.88 19.88 16.65
CA SER A 48 -9.08 20.62 17.06
C SER A 48 -9.14 20.98 18.55
N ASP A 49 -8.34 20.31 19.39
CA ASP A 49 -8.31 20.48 20.85
C ASP A 49 -7.01 21.11 21.36
N ASN A 50 -5.99 21.23 20.49
CA ASN A 50 -4.64 21.68 20.82
C ASN A 50 -4.16 22.68 19.77
N GLU A 51 -4.31 23.99 20.02
CA GLU A 51 -4.05 25.07 19.04
C GLU A 51 -2.62 25.09 18.46
N GLU A 52 -1.65 24.51 19.17
CA GLU A 52 -0.23 24.39 18.77
C GLU A 52 0.02 23.19 17.81
N LEU A 53 -1.00 22.40 17.50
CA LEU A 53 -0.95 21.26 16.57
C LEU A 53 -1.84 21.51 15.36
N GLU A 54 -1.23 21.55 14.17
CA GLU A 54 -1.96 21.67 12.89
C GLU A 54 -2.46 20.32 12.35
N ILE A 55 -2.08 19.22 13.00
CA ILE A 55 -2.41 17.83 12.65
C ILE A 55 -2.78 17.03 13.89
N ASP A 56 -3.59 16.00 13.72
CA ASP A 56 -3.83 15.03 14.79
C ASP A 56 -2.59 14.12 14.92
N VAL A 57 -2.15 13.90 16.17
CA VAL A 57 -0.98 13.05 16.48
C VAL A 57 -1.42 11.86 17.32
N ASN A 58 -1.44 10.69 16.68
CA ASN A 58 -1.71 9.40 17.32
C ASN A 58 -0.50 8.92 18.15
N ALA A 59 -0.78 8.26 19.28
CA ALA A 59 0.22 7.57 20.08
C ALA A 59 0.44 6.13 19.62
N ARG A 60 1.66 5.63 19.79
CA ARG A 60 1.95 4.19 19.79
C ARG A 60 1.57 3.60 21.16
N ILE A 61 0.73 2.56 21.15
CA ILE A 61 0.26 1.88 22.37
C ILE A 61 0.83 0.45 22.40
N ASP A 62 1.72 0.18 23.35
CA ASP A 62 2.13 -1.19 23.68
C ASP A 62 1.16 -1.80 24.69
N GLN A 63 0.38 -2.79 24.24
CA GLN A 63 -0.62 -3.47 25.07
C GLN A 63 -0.02 -4.48 26.07
N ASN A 64 1.23 -4.89 25.90
CA ASN A 64 1.90 -5.83 26.81
C ASN A 64 2.60 -5.08 27.94
N ASP A 65 3.38 -4.06 27.59
CA ASP A 65 4.12 -3.21 28.54
C ASP A 65 3.23 -2.10 29.15
N LYS A 66 2.00 -1.94 28.63
CA LYS A 66 1.05 -0.86 28.99
C LYS A 66 1.71 0.52 28.91
N LEU A 67 2.47 0.72 27.83
CA LEU A 67 3.22 1.94 27.55
C LEU A 67 2.60 2.66 26.35
N ILE A 68 2.22 3.93 26.56
CA ILE A 68 1.76 4.84 25.52
C ILE A 68 2.90 5.81 25.22
N SER A 69 3.42 5.78 24.00
CA SER A 69 4.50 6.67 23.55
C SER A 69 3.97 7.63 22.50
N VAL A 70 4.18 8.93 22.71
CA VAL A 70 3.79 9.98 21.77
C VAL A 70 5.02 10.78 21.37
N VAL A 71 5.14 11.07 20.08
CA VAL A 71 6.17 11.92 19.50
C VAL A 71 5.46 13.13 18.89
N LEU A 72 5.85 14.34 19.30
CA LEU A 72 5.23 15.58 18.85
C LEU A 72 6.18 16.40 17.95
N PRO A 73 5.65 17.19 16.99
CA PRO A 73 6.42 18.08 16.13
C PRO A 73 7.34 19.05 16.90
N TYR A 74 8.40 19.51 16.23
CA TYR A 74 9.39 20.39 16.85
C TYR A 74 8.73 21.63 17.48
N GLY A 75 9.12 21.93 18.72
CA GLY A 75 8.64 23.11 19.44
C GLY A 75 7.26 22.99 20.09
N THR A 76 6.51 21.89 19.90
CA THR A 76 5.18 21.73 20.53
C THR A 76 5.26 21.82 22.07
N PRO A 77 4.52 22.74 22.71
CA PRO A 77 4.48 22.84 24.17
C PRO A 77 3.76 21.65 24.83
N ILE A 78 4.46 20.90 25.69
CA ILE A 78 3.91 19.70 26.36
C ILE A 78 3.32 19.95 27.75
N SER A 79 3.41 21.18 28.27
CA SER A 79 2.95 21.55 29.61
C SER A 79 1.43 21.74 29.74
N ALA A 80 0.72 21.77 28.61
CA ALA A 80 -0.73 21.92 28.57
C ALA A 80 -1.31 21.33 27.27
N LEU A 81 -1.41 20.00 27.21
CA LEU A 81 -2.04 19.28 26.10
C LEU A 81 -3.32 18.58 26.56
N LYS A 82 -4.27 18.42 25.64
CA LYS A 82 -5.56 17.79 25.87
C LYS A 82 -5.66 16.49 25.05
N PRO A 83 -5.60 15.30 25.69
CA PRO A 83 -5.63 14.01 24.99
C PRO A 83 -7.08 13.55 24.71
N SER A 84 -7.33 13.11 23.49
CA SER A 84 -8.47 12.26 23.16
C SER A 84 -8.10 10.80 23.48
N ILE A 85 -8.92 10.10 24.25
CA ILE A 85 -8.66 8.72 24.68
C ILE A 85 -9.91 7.86 24.46
N LYS A 86 -9.77 6.75 23.73
CA LYS A 86 -10.79 5.70 23.63
C LYS A 86 -10.34 4.48 24.42
N ILE A 87 -11.29 3.86 25.12
CA ILE A 87 -11.08 2.70 25.98
C ILE A 87 -12.05 1.57 25.60
N SER A 88 -11.79 0.36 26.09
CA SER A 88 -12.68 -0.80 25.94
C SER A 88 -14.15 -0.51 26.28
N GLU A 89 -15.07 -1.19 25.59
CA GLU A 89 -16.51 -1.09 25.83
C GLU A 89 -16.86 -1.43 27.29
N SER A 90 -17.76 -0.65 27.90
CA SER A 90 -18.15 -0.72 29.32
C SER A 90 -17.04 -0.42 30.34
N ALA A 91 -15.81 -0.13 29.92
CA ALA A 91 -14.76 0.32 30.83
C ALA A 91 -14.92 1.80 31.22
N SER A 92 -14.18 2.23 32.25
CA SER A 92 -14.10 3.62 32.70
C SER A 92 -12.65 4.03 32.95
N ILE A 93 -12.32 5.31 32.80
CA ILE A 93 -10.97 5.85 33.03
C ILE A 93 -10.99 6.83 34.20
N ILE A 94 -9.99 6.75 35.10
CA ILE A 94 -9.97 7.54 36.34
C ILE A 94 -9.61 9.02 36.06
N GLN A 95 -8.69 9.22 35.11
CA GLN A 95 -8.13 10.51 34.74
C GLN A 95 -9.10 11.24 33.80
N GLY A 96 -9.28 12.55 34.00
CA GLY A 96 -10.11 13.36 33.10
C GLY A 96 -9.50 13.45 31.70
N THR A 97 -10.30 13.20 30.68
CA THR A 97 -9.91 13.30 29.26
C THR A 97 -10.17 14.68 28.66
N ASP A 98 -11.16 15.41 29.18
CA ASP A 98 -11.59 16.71 28.65
C ASP A 98 -10.88 17.92 29.33
N ILE A 99 -9.62 17.74 29.75
CA ILE A 99 -8.82 18.75 30.46
C ILE A 99 -7.41 18.86 29.88
N PHE A 100 -6.79 20.05 30.02
CA PHE A 100 -5.37 20.23 29.74
C PHE A 100 -4.52 19.60 30.84
N VAL A 101 -3.46 18.91 30.42
CA VAL A 101 -2.57 18.10 31.26
C VAL A 101 -1.12 18.43 30.92
N ASP A 102 -0.26 18.44 31.93
CA ASP A 102 1.19 18.63 31.80
C ASP A 102 1.89 17.28 31.60
N PHE A 103 2.39 17.04 30.39
CA PHE A 103 3.10 15.81 30.01
C PHE A 103 4.64 15.96 30.07
N SER A 104 5.16 16.98 30.77
CA SER A 104 6.61 17.17 30.96
C SER A 104 7.28 16.02 31.74
N GLU A 105 6.48 15.24 32.49
CA GLU A 105 6.88 14.02 33.17
C GLU A 105 5.92 12.87 32.80
N PRO A 106 6.33 11.59 32.86
CA PRO A 106 5.46 10.45 32.56
C PRO A 106 4.22 10.40 33.48
N LEU A 107 3.05 10.16 32.89
CA LEU A 107 1.76 10.13 33.59
C LEU A 107 1.10 8.76 33.54
N ASN A 108 0.41 8.39 34.62
CA ASN A 108 -0.32 7.13 34.68
C ASN A 108 -1.82 7.33 34.42
N TYR A 109 -2.36 6.55 33.49
CA TYR A 109 -3.79 6.45 33.18
C TYR A 109 -4.32 5.07 33.58
N SER A 110 -5.41 5.04 34.36
CA SER A 110 -5.96 3.82 34.94
C SER A 110 -7.33 3.54 34.32
N VAL A 111 -7.45 2.42 33.63
CA VAL A 111 -8.72 1.93 33.06
C VAL A 111 -9.28 0.83 33.97
N ILE A 112 -10.56 0.91 34.29
CA ILE A 112 -11.30 -0.04 35.13
C ILE A 112 -12.37 -0.70 34.27
N ALA A 113 -12.32 -2.02 34.17
CA ALA A 113 -13.33 -2.88 33.53
C ALA A 113 -14.66 -2.87 34.29
N GLU A 114 -15.73 -3.35 33.65
CA GLU A 114 -17.04 -3.53 34.28
C GLU A 114 -16.99 -4.53 35.46
N ASP A 115 -16.11 -5.55 35.38
CA ASP A 115 -15.84 -6.50 36.46
C ASP A 115 -15.08 -5.89 37.68
N GLY A 116 -14.69 -4.62 37.58
CA GLY A 116 -13.98 -3.88 38.62
C GLY A 116 -12.47 -4.11 38.66
N THR A 117 -11.90 -4.93 37.77
CA THR A 117 -10.45 -5.07 37.63
C THR A 117 -9.87 -3.89 36.83
N SER A 118 -8.64 -3.47 37.14
CA SER A 118 -7.99 -2.34 36.46
C SER A 118 -6.76 -2.74 35.64
N SER A 119 -6.32 -1.83 34.78
CA SER A 119 -5.03 -1.81 34.10
C SER A 119 -4.49 -0.38 34.12
N ASP A 120 -3.21 -0.23 34.46
CA ASP A 120 -2.53 1.07 34.51
C ASP A 120 -1.58 1.21 33.31
N TYR A 121 -1.71 2.31 32.58
CA TYR A 121 -0.90 2.68 31.43
C TYR A 121 0.03 3.83 31.80
N THR A 122 1.30 3.76 31.40
CA THR A 122 2.23 4.90 31.48
C THR A 122 2.24 5.64 30.15
N VAL A 123 1.89 6.92 30.14
CA VAL A 123 2.02 7.81 28.98
C VAL A 123 3.36 8.55 29.05
N ARG A 124 4.11 8.53 27.95
CA ARG A 124 5.32 9.31 27.73
C ARG A 124 5.18 10.13 26.47
N VAL A 125 5.33 11.44 26.60
CA VAL A 125 5.35 12.37 25.46
C VAL A 125 6.78 12.86 25.28
N ARG A 126 7.29 12.80 24.05
CA ARG A 126 8.54 13.47 23.63
C ARG A 126 8.23 14.46 22.52
N VAL A 127 9.00 15.53 22.46
CA VAL A 127 9.05 16.45 21.31
C VAL A 127 10.27 16.06 20.48
N VAL A 128 10.19 16.12 19.15
CA VAL A 128 11.38 15.91 18.30
C VAL A 128 12.41 17.00 18.55
N ALA A 129 13.68 16.61 18.60
CA ALA A 129 14.77 17.49 19.05
C ALA A 129 15.30 18.39 17.92
N SER A 130 15.14 17.96 16.67
CA SER A 130 15.68 18.59 15.48
C SER A 130 14.64 19.45 14.78
N THR A 131 15.07 20.57 14.23
CA THR A 131 14.31 21.37 13.26
C THR A 131 14.24 20.69 11.89
N ASP A 132 13.27 21.07 11.05
CA ASP A 132 13.18 20.67 9.65
C ASP A 132 14.53 20.83 8.90
N GLN A 133 15.24 21.94 9.11
CA GLN A 133 16.55 22.19 8.51
C GLN A 133 17.61 21.18 8.99
N GLU A 134 17.66 20.87 10.29
CA GLU A 134 18.61 19.88 10.84
C GLU A 134 18.31 18.45 10.34
N ILE A 135 17.03 18.12 10.14
CA ILE A 135 16.61 16.85 9.52
C ILE A 135 17.11 16.77 8.07
N LEU A 136 16.87 17.80 7.26
CA LEU A 136 17.38 17.84 5.89
C LEU A 136 18.91 17.79 5.85
N LEU A 137 19.61 18.60 6.66
CA LEU A 137 21.07 18.55 6.77
C LEU A 137 21.56 17.15 7.21
N THR A 138 20.79 16.39 7.96
CA THR A 138 21.12 15.00 8.30
C THR A 138 21.06 14.10 7.07
N ILE A 139 20.04 14.22 6.22
CA ILE A 139 19.96 13.51 4.91
C ILE A 139 21.17 13.86 4.05
N PHE A 140 21.50 15.15 3.92
CA PHE A 140 22.65 15.61 3.13
C PHE A 140 23.98 15.05 3.65
N ASN A 141 24.24 15.16 4.95
CA ASN A 141 25.52 14.78 5.55
C ASN A 141 25.73 13.26 5.67
N GLN A 142 24.66 12.46 5.80
CA GLN A 142 24.77 11.00 5.81
C GLN A 142 24.99 10.40 4.42
N ASN A 143 24.73 11.17 3.35
CA ASN A 143 24.91 10.75 1.96
C ASN A 143 26.02 11.58 1.28
N PRO A 144 27.32 11.37 1.60
CA PRO A 144 28.39 12.27 1.17
C PRO A 144 28.62 12.36 -0.35
N ASP A 145 28.16 11.37 -1.11
CA ASP A 145 28.24 11.32 -2.58
C ASP A 145 26.94 11.77 -3.28
N ASN A 146 26.01 12.39 -2.55
CA ASN A 146 24.73 12.87 -3.10
C ASN A 146 24.88 14.01 -4.13
N THR A 147 23.82 14.25 -4.90
CA THR A 147 23.73 15.32 -5.91
C THR A 147 22.67 16.39 -5.59
N LEU A 148 22.28 16.54 -4.32
CA LEU A 148 21.32 17.53 -3.85
C LEU A 148 21.84 18.97 -4.10
N GLY A 149 21.08 19.76 -4.87
CA GLY A 149 21.43 21.15 -5.18
C GLY A 149 21.20 22.15 -4.04
N TRP A 150 21.32 21.73 -2.78
CA TRP A 150 20.96 22.54 -1.61
C TRP A 150 22.02 23.56 -1.24
N ASP A 151 21.62 24.83 -1.09
CA ASP A 151 22.48 25.86 -0.50
C ASP A 151 22.43 25.76 1.03
N ILE A 152 23.29 24.90 1.57
CA ILE A 152 23.45 24.69 3.02
C ILE A 152 23.95 25.94 3.79
N THR A 153 24.17 27.07 3.11
CA THR A 153 24.50 28.36 3.72
C THR A 153 23.29 29.29 3.83
N ASN A 154 22.14 28.90 3.25
CA ASN A 154 20.87 29.57 3.37
C ASN A 154 19.94 28.79 4.32
N ASP A 155 19.46 29.45 5.37
CA ASP A 155 18.55 28.84 6.35
C ASP A 155 17.10 28.69 5.84
N ASP A 156 16.76 29.35 4.73
CA ASP A 156 15.46 29.20 4.07
C ASP A 156 15.40 27.92 3.22
N VAL A 157 14.98 26.83 3.86
CA VAL A 157 14.78 25.52 3.21
C VAL A 157 13.72 25.53 2.10
N SER A 158 12.86 26.55 2.02
CA SER A 158 11.89 26.65 0.90
C SER A 158 12.55 26.95 -0.45
N THR A 159 13.83 27.37 -0.45
CA THR A 159 14.61 27.54 -1.68
C THR A 159 15.40 26.30 -2.08
N TRP A 160 15.35 25.22 -1.30
CA TRP A 160 16.16 24.02 -1.53
C TRP A 160 15.50 23.11 -2.56
N GLU A 161 16.30 22.58 -3.49
CA GLU A 161 15.82 21.72 -4.58
C GLU A 161 15.01 20.52 -4.06
N GLY A 162 13.80 20.31 -4.58
CA GLY A 162 12.92 19.21 -4.19
C GLY A 162 12.20 19.39 -2.85
N VAL A 163 12.45 20.48 -2.10
CA VAL A 163 11.74 20.77 -0.84
C VAL A 163 10.49 21.60 -1.14
N VAL A 164 9.32 21.06 -0.78
CA VAL A 164 8.03 21.74 -0.97
C VAL A 164 7.50 22.21 0.37
N VAL A 165 7.46 23.53 0.56
CA VAL A 165 6.98 24.19 1.78
C VAL A 165 5.62 24.86 1.56
N ILE A 166 4.68 24.64 2.47
CA ILE A 166 3.40 25.38 2.56
C ILE A 166 3.20 25.77 4.02
N ASP A 167 2.83 27.03 4.26
CA ASP A 167 2.57 27.58 5.61
C ASP A 167 3.70 27.26 6.62
N GLU A 168 4.95 27.48 6.18
CA GLU A 168 6.20 27.22 6.93
C GLU A 168 6.48 25.74 7.28
N LYS A 169 5.69 24.77 6.77
CA LYS A 169 5.95 23.32 6.94
C LYS A 169 6.46 22.67 5.66
N ILE A 170 7.39 21.72 5.79
CA ILE A 170 7.71 20.80 4.68
C ILE A 170 6.53 19.83 4.49
N ILE A 171 5.85 19.95 3.34
CA ILE A 171 4.73 19.07 2.96
C ILE A 171 5.10 18.09 1.84
N GLY A 172 6.23 18.31 1.17
CA GLY A 172 6.74 17.41 0.13
C GLY A 172 8.27 17.40 0.07
N LEU A 173 8.82 16.21 -0.21
CA LEU A 173 10.23 16.01 -0.56
C LEU A 173 10.32 15.20 -1.85
N GLU A 174 10.92 15.78 -2.88
CA GLU A 174 11.13 15.21 -4.21
C GLU A 174 12.64 15.07 -4.46
N LEU A 175 13.24 13.99 -3.94
CA LEU A 175 14.69 13.75 -3.95
C LEU A 175 15.05 12.61 -4.91
N ASP A 176 14.41 12.59 -6.07
CA ASP A 176 14.60 11.58 -7.10
C ASP A 176 15.98 11.71 -7.79
N GLU A 177 16.62 10.58 -8.07
CA GLU A 177 17.95 10.45 -8.71
C GLU A 177 19.09 11.21 -8.00
N LYS A 178 18.98 11.38 -6.67
CA LYS A 178 19.94 12.17 -5.87
C LYS A 178 21.14 11.40 -5.31
N GLY A 179 21.26 10.11 -5.62
CA GLY A 179 22.36 9.25 -5.17
C GLY A 179 22.33 8.93 -3.67
N LEU A 180 21.16 8.98 -3.04
CA LEU A 180 20.97 8.68 -1.62
C LEU A 180 21.14 7.18 -1.38
N THR A 181 21.96 6.80 -0.41
CA THR A 181 22.21 5.42 0.03
C THR A 181 21.61 5.13 1.41
N ILE A 182 21.50 6.17 2.26
CA ILE A 182 20.98 6.11 3.63
C ILE A 182 19.76 7.02 3.75
N LEU A 183 18.66 6.47 4.25
CA LEU A 183 17.48 7.21 4.66
C LEU A 183 17.49 7.37 6.20
N PRO A 184 17.94 8.52 6.74
CA PRO A 184 18.05 8.70 8.18
C PRO A 184 16.67 8.63 8.86
N PRO A 185 16.53 7.97 10.02
CA PRO A 185 15.28 7.94 10.79
C PRO A 185 14.66 9.31 11.06
N GLU A 186 15.49 10.34 11.19
CA GLU A 186 15.09 11.73 11.40
C GLU A 186 14.17 12.28 10.31
N ILE A 187 14.14 11.70 9.08
CA ILE A 187 13.16 12.12 8.05
C ILE A 187 11.71 11.93 8.52
N CYS A 188 11.48 10.99 9.43
CA CYS A 188 10.15 10.67 9.95
C CYS A 188 9.66 11.69 11.00
N ASP A 189 10.56 12.54 11.51
CA ASP A 189 10.21 13.68 12.37
C ASP A 189 9.55 14.83 11.55
N LEU A 190 9.50 14.74 10.21
CA LEU A 190 8.78 15.67 9.32
C LEU A 190 7.27 15.35 9.28
N PHE A 191 6.58 15.47 10.42
CA PHE A 191 5.17 15.05 10.59
C PHE A 191 4.17 15.60 9.57
N TYR A 192 4.47 16.72 8.91
CA TYR A 192 3.60 17.39 7.93
C TYR A 192 3.76 16.86 6.49
N LEU A 193 4.71 15.96 6.26
CA LEU A 193 5.05 15.40 4.96
C LEU A 193 3.87 14.61 4.38
N LYS A 194 3.40 15.03 3.20
CA LYS A 194 2.31 14.39 2.43
C LYS A 194 2.83 13.59 1.24
N THR A 195 3.96 14.03 0.69
CA THR A 195 4.63 13.39 -0.45
C THR A 195 6.10 13.17 -0.13
N LEU A 196 6.56 11.92 -0.26
CA LEU A 196 7.97 11.58 -0.21
C LEU A 196 8.32 10.79 -1.48
N SER A 197 9.13 11.40 -2.36
CA SER A 197 9.68 10.75 -3.54
C SER A 197 11.19 10.64 -3.40
N LEU A 198 11.68 9.42 -3.55
CA LEU A 198 13.05 8.98 -3.39
C LEU A 198 13.43 8.05 -4.57
N GLU A 199 12.82 8.24 -5.74
CA GLU A 199 12.98 7.37 -6.90
C GLU A 199 14.43 7.35 -7.41
N GLY A 200 14.90 6.21 -7.93
CA GLY A 200 16.19 6.14 -8.62
C GLY A 200 17.41 6.38 -7.72
N ASN A 201 17.28 6.09 -6.42
CA ASN A 201 18.35 6.18 -5.43
C ASN A 201 18.95 4.79 -5.16
N MET A 202 19.66 4.64 -4.05
CA MET A 202 20.38 3.42 -3.64
C MET A 202 20.04 3.03 -2.20
N ILE A 203 18.84 3.40 -1.74
CA ILE A 203 18.37 3.16 -0.36
C ILE A 203 18.10 1.67 -0.19
N ALA A 204 18.72 1.04 0.81
CA ALA A 204 18.54 -0.37 1.13
C ALA A 204 17.57 -0.63 2.29
N GLU A 205 17.45 0.32 3.23
CA GLU A 205 16.65 0.18 4.45
C GLU A 205 15.63 1.33 4.58
N ILE A 206 14.38 0.98 4.93
CA ILE A 206 13.36 1.93 5.37
C ILE A 206 13.46 2.05 6.90
N PRO A 207 13.58 3.26 7.49
CA PRO A 207 13.62 3.40 8.94
C PRO A 207 12.28 2.99 9.56
N ARG A 208 12.33 2.27 10.69
CA ARG A 208 11.13 1.81 11.43
C ARG A 208 10.24 2.96 11.90
N GLN A 209 10.85 4.12 12.15
CA GLN A 209 10.19 5.37 12.50
C GLN A 209 9.23 5.87 11.42
N ILE A 210 9.16 5.25 10.23
CA ILE A 210 8.18 5.59 9.19
C ILE A 210 6.73 5.61 9.71
N GLU A 211 6.41 4.88 10.80
CA GLU A 211 5.11 4.98 11.49
C GLU A 211 4.76 6.40 11.98
N ASP A 212 5.75 7.24 12.31
CA ASP A 212 5.53 8.62 12.77
C ASP A 212 4.91 9.52 11.65
N LEU A 213 5.08 9.14 10.37
CA LEU A 213 4.48 9.84 9.21
C LEU A 213 3.02 9.42 8.91
N SER A 214 2.48 8.43 9.61
CA SER A 214 1.13 7.85 9.41
C SER A 214 -0.01 8.87 9.33
N ASN A 215 0.12 9.99 10.04
CA ASN A 215 -0.93 11.00 10.11
C ASN A 215 -1.10 11.80 8.80
N ASN A 216 -0.03 12.00 8.01
CA ASN A 216 -0.04 12.90 6.85
C ASN A 216 0.48 12.34 5.53
N LEU A 217 1.29 11.29 5.53
CA LEU A 217 1.80 10.74 4.27
C LEU A 217 0.63 10.22 3.40
N ARG A 218 0.65 10.55 2.11
CA ARG A 218 -0.34 10.13 1.10
C ARG A 218 0.35 9.48 -0.10
N VAL A 219 1.49 10.04 -0.51
CA VAL A 219 2.27 9.57 -1.65
C VAL A 219 3.66 9.16 -1.16
N LEU A 220 4.03 7.90 -1.39
CA LEU A 220 5.36 7.38 -1.11
C LEU A 220 5.92 6.69 -2.36
N ASN A 221 7.01 7.23 -2.89
CA ASN A 221 7.71 6.68 -4.03
C ASN A 221 9.15 6.30 -3.64
N LEU A 222 9.39 5.00 -3.63
CA LEU A 222 10.67 4.34 -3.35
C LEU A 222 11.13 3.53 -4.57
N GLY A 223 10.59 3.81 -5.77
CA GLY A 223 10.92 3.08 -6.98
C GLY A 223 12.41 3.16 -7.34
N GLY A 224 13.00 2.13 -7.93
CA GLY A 224 14.40 2.16 -8.37
C GLY A 224 15.40 2.31 -7.22
N ASN A 225 15.26 1.51 -6.17
CA ASN A 225 16.14 1.50 -4.98
C ASN A 225 16.70 0.08 -4.74
N GLN A 226 17.27 -0.17 -3.55
CA GLN A 226 17.89 -1.43 -3.15
C GLN A 226 17.15 -2.10 -1.98
N ILE A 227 15.84 -1.84 -1.83
CA ILE A 227 15.07 -2.29 -0.68
C ILE A 227 14.77 -3.79 -0.79
N GLU A 228 15.19 -4.56 0.20
CA GLU A 228 14.92 -6.01 0.31
C GLU A 228 13.69 -6.34 1.18
N ILE A 229 13.41 -5.51 2.19
CA ILE A 229 12.39 -5.77 3.22
C ILE A 229 11.61 -4.48 3.52
N ILE A 230 10.28 -4.60 3.59
CA ILE A 230 9.39 -3.56 4.14
C ILE A 230 9.19 -3.86 5.65
N PRO A 231 9.49 -2.93 6.57
CA PRO A 231 9.34 -3.15 8.01
C PRO A 231 7.84 -3.21 8.43
N GLU A 232 7.52 -3.86 9.56
CA GLU A 232 6.13 -3.99 10.03
C GLU A 232 5.49 -2.62 10.35
N GLU A 233 6.30 -1.68 10.85
CA GLU A 233 5.91 -0.31 11.17
C GLU A 233 5.44 0.49 9.92
N PHE A 234 5.78 0.03 8.70
CA PHE A 234 5.32 0.62 7.44
C PHE A 234 3.80 0.58 7.26
N PHE A 235 3.14 -0.46 7.78
CA PHE A 235 1.70 -0.66 7.56
C PHE A 235 0.83 0.20 8.47
N SER A 236 1.43 0.96 9.40
CA SER A 236 0.80 2.06 10.14
C SER A 236 0.46 3.27 9.24
N LEU A 237 0.96 3.31 8.00
CA LEU A 237 0.71 4.38 7.03
C LEU A 237 -0.69 4.30 6.37
N GLU A 238 -1.75 4.03 7.15
CA GLU A 238 -3.11 3.69 6.69
C GLU A 238 -3.73 4.70 5.69
N LYS A 239 -3.28 5.96 5.75
CA LYS A 239 -3.76 7.06 4.89
C LYS A 239 -3.04 7.17 3.54
N LEU A 240 -2.08 6.30 3.21
CA LEU A 240 -1.44 6.26 1.90
C LEU A 240 -2.47 6.03 0.79
N THR A 241 -2.40 6.84 -0.27
CA THR A 241 -3.19 6.67 -1.50
C THR A 241 -2.33 6.11 -2.63
N ASP A 242 -1.03 6.40 -2.63
CA ASP A 242 -0.11 6.08 -3.70
C ASP A 242 1.18 5.47 -3.15
N LEU A 243 1.40 4.18 -3.45
CA LEU A 243 2.60 3.44 -3.08
C LEU A 243 3.33 2.92 -4.34
N ARG A 244 4.60 3.31 -4.46
CA ARG A 244 5.49 2.90 -5.55
C ARG A 244 6.77 2.30 -4.95
N VAL A 245 6.96 1.00 -5.09
CA VAL A 245 8.14 0.24 -4.63
C VAL A 245 8.71 -0.64 -5.75
N TYR A 246 8.48 -0.24 -7.00
CA TYR A 246 8.93 -0.97 -8.20
C TYR A 246 10.45 -0.89 -8.38
N THR A 247 11.06 -1.85 -9.09
CA THR A 247 12.51 -1.89 -9.34
C THR A 247 13.29 -1.81 -8.02
N ASN A 248 13.06 -2.80 -7.17
CA ASN A 248 13.73 -3.01 -5.88
C ASN A 248 14.15 -4.50 -5.78
N MET A 249 14.53 -4.97 -4.59
CA MET A 249 14.96 -6.35 -4.34
C MET A 249 14.01 -7.07 -3.37
N LEU A 250 12.72 -6.66 -3.34
CA LEU A 250 11.74 -7.27 -2.44
C LEU A 250 11.53 -8.75 -2.80
N VAL A 251 11.56 -9.61 -1.78
CA VAL A 251 11.32 -11.05 -1.90
C VAL A 251 9.91 -11.48 -1.48
N ASP A 252 9.25 -10.67 -0.65
CA ASP A 252 7.90 -10.90 -0.14
C ASP A 252 7.22 -9.56 0.18
N ILE A 253 5.88 -9.58 0.30
CA ILE A 253 5.06 -8.47 0.79
C ILE A 253 4.26 -8.98 1.99
N PRO A 254 4.44 -8.43 3.21
CA PRO A 254 3.66 -8.82 4.38
C PRO A 254 2.14 -8.70 4.17
N SER A 255 1.38 -9.62 4.78
CA SER A 255 -0.10 -9.64 4.78
C SER A 255 -0.74 -8.33 5.27
N ASP A 256 -0.04 -7.62 6.15
CA ASP A 256 -0.44 -6.31 6.69
C ASP A 256 -0.61 -5.20 5.63
N ILE A 257 -0.28 -5.45 4.37
CA ILE A 257 -0.59 -4.58 3.23
C ILE A 257 -2.07 -4.17 3.16
N ASN A 258 -3.00 -5.02 3.63
CA ASN A 258 -4.43 -4.69 3.70
C ASN A 258 -4.78 -3.53 4.67
N LYS A 259 -3.88 -3.18 5.62
CA LYS A 259 -4.04 -2.02 6.51
C LYS A 259 -3.97 -0.68 5.77
N LEU A 260 -3.38 -0.65 4.56
CA LEU A 260 -3.35 0.54 3.70
C LEU A 260 -4.71 0.80 3.03
N THR A 261 -5.76 0.96 3.85
CA THR A 261 -7.16 0.95 3.39
C THR A 261 -7.56 2.13 2.50
N GLU A 262 -6.76 3.20 2.44
CA GLU A 262 -6.93 4.32 1.50
C GLU A 262 -6.21 4.13 0.16
N LEU A 263 -5.47 3.03 -0.06
CA LEU A 263 -4.59 2.86 -1.21
C LEU A 263 -5.37 2.77 -2.53
N ARG A 264 -4.93 3.57 -3.52
CA ARG A 264 -5.52 3.73 -4.85
C ARG A 264 -4.57 3.33 -5.97
N TYR A 265 -3.26 3.48 -5.74
CA TYR A 265 -2.21 3.13 -6.67
C TYR A 265 -1.16 2.26 -5.96
N LEU A 266 -0.90 1.07 -6.51
CA LEU A 266 0.15 0.17 -6.06
C LEU A 266 1.02 -0.28 -7.24
N SER A 267 2.33 -0.07 -7.14
CA SER A 267 3.31 -0.65 -8.07
C SER A 267 4.39 -1.42 -7.33
N LEU A 268 4.40 -2.74 -7.56
CA LEU A 268 5.38 -3.72 -7.05
C LEU A 268 6.29 -4.25 -8.18
N SER A 269 6.18 -3.70 -9.39
CA SER A 269 6.80 -4.25 -10.60
C SER A 269 8.33 -4.35 -10.52
N ASN A 270 8.97 -5.31 -11.19
CA ASN A 270 10.42 -5.53 -11.15
C ASN A 270 10.94 -5.73 -9.71
N ASN A 271 10.39 -6.70 -9.01
CA ASN A 271 10.90 -7.21 -7.74
C ASN A 271 11.06 -8.73 -7.84
N THR A 272 11.83 -9.32 -6.93
CA THR A 272 12.08 -10.77 -6.87
C THR A 272 11.09 -11.49 -5.96
N LEU A 273 9.80 -11.14 -6.06
CA LEU A 273 8.75 -11.68 -5.19
C LEU A 273 8.52 -13.17 -5.47
N GLU A 274 8.64 -14.02 -4.45
CA GLU A 274 8.32 -15.45 -4.59
C GLU A 274 6.79 -15.68 -4.69
N THR A 275 6.00 -14.85 -4.01
CA THR A 275 4.53 -14.90 -3.99
C THR A 275 3.92 -13.50 -3.84
N LEU A 276 2.64 -13.36 -4.18
CA LEU A 276 1.81 -12.23 -3.75
C LEU A 276 0.87 -12.68 -2.62
N PRO A 277 0.77 -11.95 -1.49
CA PRO A 277 -0.24 -12.22 -0.47
C PRO A 277 -1.65 -11.95 -1.01
N SER A 278 -2.62 -12.75 -0.57
CA SER A 278 -4.06 -12.57 -0.87
C SER A 278 -4.60 -11.20 -0.46
N GLU A 279 -3.99 -10.62 0.58
CA GLU A 279 -4.37 -9.40 1.26
C GLU A 279 -4.21 -8.14 0.38
N ILE A 280 -3.40 -8.20 -0.69
CA ILE A 280 -3.38 -7.14 -1.73
C ILE A 280 -4.76 -6.99 -2.38
N PHE A 281 -5.52 -8.07 -2.52
CA PHE A 281 -6.84 -8.07 -3.15
C PHE A 281 -7.97 -7.62 -2.21
N GLU A 282 -7.68 -7.36 -0.93
CA GLU A 282 -8.62 -6.78 0.03
C GLU A 282 -8.66 -5.24 -0.05
N LEU A 283 -7.74 -4.63 -0.80
CA LEU A 283 -7.62 -3.19 -1.01
C LEU A 283 -8.76 -2.62 -1.88
N SER A 284 -9.96 -2.54 -1.29
CA SER A 284 -11.21 -2.17 -1.97
C SER A 284 -11.23 -0.81 -2.69
N LYS A 285 -10.28 0.09 -2.40
CA LYS A 285 -10.11 1.41 -3.06
C LYS A 285 -9.05 1.42 -4.16
N LEU A 286 -8.42 0.27 -4.46
CA LEU A 286 -7.33 0.19 -5.42
C LEU A 286 -7.84 0.36 -6.85
N ASN A 287 -7.42 1.47 -7.47
CA ASN A 287 -7.80 1.85 -8.84
C ASN A 287 -6.73 1.46 -9.86
N SER A 288 -5.48 1.25 -9.44
CA SER A 288 -4.33 0.93 -10.29
C SER A 288 -3.39 -0.08 -9.62
N LEU A 289 -3.12 -1.19 -10.29
CA LEU A 289 -2.21 -2.24 -9.83
C LEU A 289 -1.19 -2.59 -10.92
N PHE A 290 0.09 -2.47 -10.58
CA PHE A 290 1.21 -2.77 -11.48
C PHE A 290 2.15 -3.80 -10.85
N ILE A 291 2.00 -5.04 -11.29
CA ILE A 291 2.74 -6.24 -10.86
C ILE A 291 3.43 -6.88 -12.07
N ASN A 292 4.14 -6.06 -12.85
CA ASN A 292 4.90 -6.50 -14.02
C ASN A 292 6.24 -7.12 -13.58
N ASN A 293 6.70 -8.18 -14.24
CA ASN A 293 8.01 -8.79 -13.97
C ASN A 293 8.23 -9.13 -12.47
N ILE A 294 7.39 -10.04 -11.96
CA ILE A 294 7.47 -10.63 -10.62
C ILE A 294 7.31 -12.16 -10.68
N GLU A 295 7.70 -12.76 -11.81
CA GLU A 295 7.64 -14.20 -12.10
C GLU A 295 6.24 -14.87 -11.99
N LEU A 296 5.16 -14.08 -12.01
CA LEU A 296 3.79 -14.56 -11.82
C LEU A 296 3.34 -15.53 -12.94
N SER A 297 2.99 -16.78 -12.59
CA SER A 297 2.54 -17.78 -13.57
C SER A 297 1.08 -17.62 -14.01
N GLU A 298 0.22 -17.06 -13.16
CA GLU A 298 -1.20 -16.79 -13.47
C GLU A 298 -1.74 -15.64 -12.62
N VAL A 299 -2.75 -14.92 -13.13
CA VAL A 299 -3.48 -13.93 -12.33
C VAL A 299 -4.54 -14.66 -11.50
N PRO A 300 -4.53 -14.55 -10.15
CA PRO A 300 -5.41 -15.32 -9.26
C PRO A 300 -6.88 -14.85 -9.29
N GLU A 301 -7.80 -15.66 -8.79
CA GLU A 301 -9.26 -15.37 -8.77
C GLU A 301 -9.59 -14.13 -7.93
N GLU A 302 -8.84 -13.94 -6.85
CA GLU A 302 -8.95 -12.85 -5.89
C GLU A 302 -8.81 -11.46 -6.54
N ILE A 303 -8.21 -11.34 -7.73
CA ILE A 303 -8.19 -10.08 -8.51
C ILE A 303 -9.60 -9.49 -8.67
N THR A 304 -10.63 -10.34 -8.73
CA THR A 304 -12.04 -9.94 -8.88
C THR A 304 -12.60 -9.18 -7.67
N ASN A 305 -11.95 -9.26 -6.50
CA ASN A 305 -12.31 -8.46 -5.32
C ASN A 305 -12.00 -6.96 -5.51
N LEU A 306 -11.05 -6.63 -6.40
CA LEU A 306 -10.66 -5.24 -6.72
C LEU A 306 -11.69 -4.55 -7.63
N SER A 307 -12.93 -4.43 -7.14
CA SER A 307 -14.10 -3.91 -7.87
C SER A 307 -14.01 -2.44 -8.33
N GLN A 308 -12.95 -1.72 -7.95
CA GLN A 308 -12.65 -0.34 -8.40
C GLN A 308 -11.48 -0.30 -9.40
N LEU A 309 -10.87 -1.43 -9.77
CA LEU A 309 -9.66 -1.46 -10.58
C LEU A 309 -9.92 -0.93 -12.00
N THR A 310 -9.20 0.12 -12.39
CA THR A 310 -9.32 0.77 -13.71
C THR A 310 -8.07 0.60 -14.57
N SER A 311 -6.92 0.29 -13.96
CA SER A 311 -5.65 0.03 -14.64
C SER A 311 -4.97 -1.21 -14.06
N LEU A 312 -4.65 -2.17 -14.92
CA LEU A 312 -3.91 -3.38 -14.55
C LEU A 312 -2.69 -3.55 -15.47
N GLY A 313 -1.51 -3.71 -14.87
CA GLY A 313 -0.28 -4.12 -15.55
C GLY A 313 0.26 -5.43 -14.97
N VAL A 314 0.30 -6.47 -15.81
CA VAL A 314 0.81 -7.82 -15.48
C VAL A 314 1.85 -8.29 -16.51
N SER A 315 2.51 -7.34 -17.17
CA SER A 315 3.46 -7.56 -18.26
C SER A 315 4.76 -8.23 -17.79
N SER A 316 5.52 -8.83 -18.71
CA SER A 316 6.78 -9.54 -18.42
C SER A 316 6.65 -10.65 -17.36
N ASN A 317 5.46 -11.26 -17.23
CA ASN A 317 5.20 -12.42 -16.39
C ASN A 317 4.85 -13.63 -17.27
N PRO A 318 5.26 -14.87 -16.94
CA PRO A 318 5.06 -16.06 -17.78
C PRO A 318 3.61 -16.60 -17.78
N LEU A 319 2.62 -15.76 -18.10
CA LEU A 319 1.19 -16.04 -17.99
C LEU A 319 0.65 -17.02 -19.05
N GLY A 320 1.18 -16.97 -20.28
CA GLY A 320 0.76 -17.81 -21.42
C GLY A 320 -0.65 -17.54 -22.00
N SER A 321 -1.56 -16.99 -21.19
CA SER A 321 -2.95 -16.68 -21.55
C SER A 321 -3.52 -15.54 -20.69
N ILE A 322 -4.59 -14.91 -21.18
CA ILE A 322 -5.35 -13.92 -20.41
C ILE A 322 -6.42 -14.69 -19.61
N SER A 323 -6.30 -14.71 -18.28
CA SER A 323 -7.23 -15.39 -17.38
C SER A 323 -8.64 -14.81 -17.45
N ASP A 324 -9.67 -15.67 -17.36
CA ASP A 324 -11.08 -15.25 -17.31
C ASP A 324 -11.37 -14.30 -16.14
N TYR A 325 -10.62 -14.39 -15.03
CA TYR A 325 -10.77 -13.49 -13.88
C TYR A 325 -10.45 -12.02 -14.22
N VAL A 326 -9.46 -11.79 -15.10
CA VAL A 326 -9.16 -10.45 -15.63
C VAL A 326 -10.31 -9.92 -16.48
N LEU A 327 -11.05 -10.81 -17.16
CA LEU A 327 -12.17 -10.45 -18.04
C LEU A 327 -13.44 -10.08 -17.25
N GLU A 328 -13.55 -10.46 -15.97
CA GLU A 328 -14.66 -10.02 -15.10
C GLU A 328 -14.47 -8.57 -14.59
N LEU A 329 -13.28 -7.98 -14.74
CA LEU A 329 -12.95 -6.62 -14.31
C LEU A 329 -13.52 -5.57 -15.28
N GLY A 330 -14.85 -5.51 -15.42
CA GLY A 330 -15.55 -4.60 -16.34
C GLY A 330 -15.29 -3.10 -16.11
N THR A 331 -14.66 -2.72 -15.01
CA THR A 331 -14.18 -1.36 -14.69
C THR A 331 -12.84 -0.99 -15.36
N LEU A 332 -12.12 -1.96 -15.94
CA LEU A 332 -10.84 -1.69 -16.58
C LEU A 332 -10.97 -0.73 -17.76
N THR A 333 -10.13 0.30 -17.72
CA THR A 333 -9.88 1.26 -18.80
C THR A 333 -8.52 1.04 -19.45
N ARG A 334 -7.57 0.42 -18.73
CA ARG A 334 -6.21 0.11 -19.19
C ARG A 334 -5.82 -1.31 -18.79
N LEU A 335 -5.37 -2.09 -19.77
CA LEU A 335 -4.81 -3.42 -19.58
C LEU A 335 -3.48 -3.54 -20.34
N ASP A 336 -2.37 -3.63 -19.60
CA ASP A 336 -1.03 -3.83 -20.14
C ASP A 336 -0.52 -5.26 -19.84
N ILE A 337 -0.38 -6.08 -20.88
CA ILE A 337 0.11 -7.45 -20.85
C ILE A 337 1.12 -7.66 -21.99
N TYR A 338 2.23 -6.92 -22.00
CA TYR A 338 3.33 -7.13 -22.96
C TYR A 338 4.31 -8.20 -22.46
N ASN A 339 5.05 -8.87 -23.35
CA ASN A 339 6.08 -9.87 -23.01
C ASN A 339 5.62 -11.01 -22.05
N ALA A 340 4.38 -11.49 -22.17
CA ALA A 340 3.79 -12.47 -21.24
C ALA A 340 3.46 -13.84 -21.85
N GLY A 341 3.94 -14.10 -23.07
CA GLY A 341 3.70 -15.36 -23.79
C GLY A 341 2.24 -15.57 -24.23
N ILE A 342 1.46 -14.49 -24.34
CA ILE A 342 0.02 -14.59 -24.66
C ILE A 342 -0.15 -15.11 -26.09
N SER A 343 -0.71 -16.31 -26.22
CA SER A 343 -0.91 -16.98 -27.51
C SER A 343 -2.23 -16.63 -28.22
N THR A 344 -3.25 -16.22 -27.47
CA THR A 344 -4.59 -15.89 -28.00
C THR A 344 -5.27 -14.78 -27.20
N ILE A 345 -6.15 -14.02 -27.87
CA ILE A 345 -7.08 -13.09 -27.21
C ILE A 345 -8.43 -13.81 -27.03
N PRO A 346 -8.90 -14.06 -25.81
CA PRO A 346 -10.18 -14.74 -25.57
C PRO A 346 -11.36 -13.85 -26.00
N SER A 347 -12.44 -14.44 -26.51
CA SER A 347 -13.65 -13.70 -26.89
C SER A 347 -14.35 -13.01 -25.71
N GLY A 348 -14.07 -13.47 -24.48
CA GLY A 348 -14.48 -12.81 -23.24
C GLY A 348 -13.91 -11.41 -23.04
N ILE A 349 -12.91 -10.98 -23.84
CA ILE A 349 -12.39 -9.60 -23.84
C ILE A 349 -13.50 -8.55 -23.99
N THR A 350 -14.59 -8.90 -24.67
CA THR A 350 -15.81 -8.09 -24.84
C THR A 350 -16.49 -7.66 -23.54
N LYS A 351 -16.22 -8.32 -22.41
CA LYS A 351 -16.69 -7.91 -21.08
C LYS A 351 -16.03 -6.59 -20.61
N LEU A 352 -14.83 -6.28 -21.09
CA LEU A 352 -14.08 -5.07 -20.75
C LEU A 352 -14.61 -3.85 -21.52
N THR A 353 -15.91 -3.57 -21.38
CA THR A 353 -16.64 -2.56 -22.15
C THR A 353 -16.14 -1.12 -21.96
N ASN A 354 -15.41 -0.85 -20.87
CA ASN A 354 -14.80 0.45 -20.57
C ASN A 354 -13.34 0.58 -21.07
N LEU A 355 -12.79 -0.44 -21.74
CA LEU A 355 -11.38 -0.49 -22.09
C LEU A 355 -11.01 0.55 -23.15
N LYS A 356 -10.11 1.47 -22.78
CA LYS A 356 -9.50 2.50 -23.64
C LYS A 356 -8.12 2.09 -24.14
N ARG A 357 -7.39 1.27 -23.38
CA ARG A 357 -6.05 0.81 -23.75
C ARG A 357 -5.90 -0.69 -23.58
N LEU A 358 -5.50 -1.35 -24.67
CA LEU A 358 -5.08 -2.74 -24.70
C LEU A 358 -3.66 -2.82 -25.28
N GLN A 359 -2.71 -3.23 -24.44
CA GLN A 359 -1.30 -3.41 -24.80
C GLN A 359 -0.92 -4.88 -24.69
N LEU A 360 -0.62 -5.50 -25.83
CA LEU A 360 -0.31 -6.91 -26.01
C LEU A 360 0.96 -7.12 -26.87
N SER A 361 1.83 -6.11 -26.94
CA SER A 361 3.10 -6.21 -27.67
C SER A 361 4.06 -7.26 -27.11
N GLY A 362 4.93 -7.84 -27.96
CA GLY A 362 5.94 -8.81 -27.52
C GLY A 362 5.36 -10.15 -27.05
N ASN A 363 4.24 -10.59 -27.61
CA ASN A 363 3.60 -11.87 -27.28
C ASN A 363 3.63 -12.83 -28.48
N ASP A 364 2.98 -13.99 -28.31
CA ASP A 364 2.93 -15.07 -29.31
C ASP A 364 1.61 -15.09 -30.10
N LEU A 365 0.94 -13.93 -30.26
CA LEU A 365 -0.36 -13.85 -30.93
C LEU A 365 -0.22 -14.17 -32.43
N ALA A 366 -0.86 -15.24 -32.89
CA ALA A 366 -0.92 -15.61 -34.31
C ALA A 366 -2.06 -14.90 -35.08
N GLU A 367 -3.09 -14.44 -34.38
CA GLU A 367 -4.26 -13.74 -34.93
C GLU A 367 -4.78 -12.69 -33.93
N VAL A 368 -5.45 -11.66 -34.44
CA VAL A 368 -6.28 -10.78 -33.60
C VAL A 368 -7.70 -11.32 -33.63
N ASN A 369 -8.27 -11.62 -32.46
CA ASN A 369 -9.66 -12.06 -32.38
C ASN A 369 -10.61 -10.93 -32.81
N LYS A 370 -11.52 -11.19 -33.74
CA LYS A 370 -12.53 -10.22 -34.21
C LYS A 370 -13.34 -9.55 -33.10
N SER A 371 -13.50 -10.21 -31.95
CA SER A 371 -14.15 -9.68 -30.75
C SER A 371 -13.47 -8.44 -30.16
N VAL A 372 -12.20 -8.17 -30.52
CA VAL A 372 -11.54 -6.89 -30.20
C VAL A 372 -12.26 -5.71 -30.86
N GLY A 373 -12.89 -5.91 -32.01
CA GLY A 373 -13.71 -4.91 -32.70
C GLY A 373 -15.00 -4.51 -31.98
N ASP A 374 -15.40 -5.21 -30.92
CA ASP A 374 -16.56 -4.83 -30.09
C ASP A 374 -16.16 -3.90 -28.91
N LEU A 375 -14.86 -3.57 -28.77
CA LEU A 375 -14.35 -2.64 -27.75
C LEU A 375 -14.48 -1.18 -28.21
N PHE A 376 -15.71 -0.69 -28.38
CA PHE A 376 -15.99 0.61 -29.01
C PHE A 376 -15.35 1.83 -28.33
N LEU A 377 -14.90 1.73 -27.08
CA LEU A 377 -14.20 2.79 -26.35
C LEU A 377 -12.66 2.73 -26.47
N LEU A 378 -12.11 1.80 -27.25
CA LEU A 378 -10.67 1.61 -27.37
C LEU A 378 -10.01 2.77 -28.12
N GLU A 379 -9.08 3.42 -27.44
CA GLU A 379 -8.26 4.56 -27.87
C GLU A 379 -6.83 4.14 -28.25
N SER A 380 -6.34 3.01 -27.74
CA SER A 380 -4.99 2.50 -27.98
C SER A 380 -5.01 0.97 -28.08
N LEU A 381 -4.65 0.44 -29.25
CA LEU A 381 -4.45 -1.00 -29.49
C LEU A 381 -3.01 -1.22 -29.95
N LEU A 382 -2.21 -1.84 -29.08
CA LEU A 382 -0.78 -2.07 -29.30
C LEU A 382 -0.52 -3.58 -29.37
N LEU A 383 -0.11 -4.03 -30.55
CA LEU A 383 0.07 -5.43 -30.95
C LEU A 383 1.47 -5.66 -31.56
N LYS A 384 2.35 -4.66 -31.46
CA LYS A 384 3.72 -4.70 -31.98
C LYS A 384 4.51 -5.95 -31.55
N THR A 385 5.36 -6.50 -32.41
CA THR A 385 6.25 -7.65 -32.10
C THR A 385 5.42 -8.86 -31.66
N ASN A 386 4.63 -9.40 -32.60
CA ASN A 386 3.83 -10.61 -32.42
C ASN A 386 3.97 -11.49 -33.68
N ALA A 387 3.16 -12.56 -33.80
CA ALA A 387 3.15 -13.45 -34.96
C ALA A 387 1.94 -13.22 -35.90
N ILE A 388 1.22 -12.11 -35.78
CA ILE A 388 -0.09 -11.88 -36.41
C ILE A 388 0.03 -11.92 -37.93
N ALA A 389 -0.73 -12.79 -38.59
CA ALA A 389 -0.72 -12.93 -40.05
C ALA A 389 -1.85 -12.15 -40.74
N GLU A 390 -3.02 -12.03 -40.10
CA GLU A 390 -4.23 -11.41 -40.65
C GLU A 390 -4.86 -10.44 -39.64
N ILE A 391 -5.38 -9.32 -40.14
CA ILE A 391 -6.14 -8.34 -39.36
C ILE A 391 -7.63 -8.49 -39.70
N PRO A 392 -8.51 -8.75 -38.71
CA PRO A 392 -9.93 -8.90 -38.95
C PRO A 392 -10.56 -7.55 -39.35
N VAL A 393 -11.54 -7.59 -40.26
CA VAL A 393 -12.22 -6.39 -40.73
C VAL A 393 -12.97 -5.68 -39.60
N GLU A 394 -13.40 -6.42 -38.58
CA GLU A 394 -14.08 -5.91 -37.39
C GLU A 394 -13.28 -4.85 -36.61
N LEU A 395 -11.94 -4.74 -36.77
CA LEU A 395 -11.19 -3.62 -36.18
C LEU A 395 -11.62 -2.25 -36.74
N SER A 396 -12.27 -2.18 -37.91
CA SER A 396 -12.84 -0.93 -38.45
C SER A 396 -13.95 -0.34 -37.58
N ASN A 397 -14.49 -1.09 -36.62
CA ASN A 397 -15.47 -0.60 -35.64
C ASN A 397 -14.84 0.33 -34.59
N LEU A 398 -13.52 0.34 -34.44
CA LEU A 398 -12.78 1.08 -33.41
C LEU A 398 -12.62 2.56 -33.78
N ILE A 399 -13.75 3.27 -33.95
CA ILE A 399 -13.79 4.66 -34.43
C ILE A 399 -13.20 5.70 -33.47
N ASN A 400 -12.90 5.31 -32.22
CA ASN A 400 -12.27 6.16 -31.21
C ASN A 400 -10.75 5.92 -31.09
N LEU A 401 -10.17 5.07 -31.95
CA LEU A 401 -8.79 4.63 -31.84
C LEU A 401 -7.83 5.78 -32.23
N ASN A 402 -6.98 6.20 -31.28
CA ASN A 402 -5.90 7.16 -31.55
C ASN A 402 -4.68 6.46 -32.16
N ILE A 403 -4.38 5.23 -31.72
CA ILE A 403 -3.24 4.45 -32.22
C ILE A 403 -3.57 2.96 -32.39
N LEU A 404 -3.18 2.43 -33.56
CA LEU A 404 -3.10 1.01 -33.89
C LEU A 404 -1.65 0.67 -34.25
N ASP A 405 -0.92 0.05 -33.34
CA ASP A 405 0.43 -0.45 -33.63
C ASP A 405 0.39 -1.96 -33.90
N VAL A 406 0.62 -2.32 -35.15
CA VAL A 406 0.72 -3.71 -35.65
C VAL A 406 2.08 -3.97 -36.31
N SER A 407 3.09 -3.14 -36.03
CA SER A 407 4.45 -3.32 -36.55
C SER A 407 5.14 -4.58 -36.01
N GLU A 408 6.21 -5.03 -36.66
CA GLU A 408 6.94 -6.25 -36.35
C GLU A 408 6.02 -7.48 -36.24
N ASN A 409 5.24 -7.75 -37.29
CA ASN A 409 4.31 -8.88 -37.39
C ASN A 409 4.44 -9.62 -38.75
N ASN A 410 3.61 -10.65 -38.98
CA ASN A 410 3.58 -11.43 -40.23
C ASN A 410 2.51 -10.92 -41.23
N ILE A 411 2.01 -9.69 -41.06
CA ILE A 411 0.90 -9.14 -41.85
C ILE A 411 1.36 -8.89 -43.28
N VAL A 412 0.59 -9.40 -44.26
CA VAL A 412 0.85 -9.15 -45.70
C VAL A 412 0.05 -7.95 -46.20
N SER A 413 -1.20 -7.81 -45.74
CA SER A 413 -2.11 -6.72 -46.12
C SER A 413 -3.20 -6.53 -45.07
N MET A 414 -3.76 -5.33 -44.99
CA MET A 414 -4.87 -4.98 -44.11
C MET A 414 -6.16 -4.74 -44.91
N PRO A 415 -7.36 -5.01 -44.37
CA PRO A 415 -8.61 -4.67 -45.03
C PRO A 415 -8.72 -3.15 -45.25
N ASN A 416 -9.21 -2.69 -46.41
CA ASN A 416 -9.43 -1.26 -46.68
C ASN A 416 -10.19 -0.53 -45.55
N ALA A 417 -11.23 -1.17 -44.98
CA ALA A 417 -12.03 -0.59 -43.90
C ALA A 417 -11.23 -0.31 -42.61
N VAL A 418 -10.15 -1.06 -42.35
CA VAL A 418 -9.24 -0.81 -41.22
C VAL A 418 -8.25 0.31 -41.56
N CYS A 419 -7.75 0.35 -42.80
CA CYS A 419 -6.93 1.47 -43.28
C CYS A 419 -7.68 2.81 -43.25
N ASP A 420 -9.00 2.80 -43.50
CA ASP A 420 -9.85 3.98 -43.49
C ASP A 420 -9.95 4.66 -42.10
N LEU A 421 -9.50 4.02 -41.01
CA LEU A 421 -9.37 4.65 -39.68
C LEU A 421 -8.39 5.83 -39.67
N ILE A 422 -7.45 5.92 -40.62
CA ILE A 422 -6.63 7.14 -40.78
C ILE A 422 -7.51 8.39 -41.02
N ASN A 423 -8.70 8.23 -41.62
CA ASN A 423 -9.64 9.33 -41.82
C ASN A 423 -10.32 9.79 -40.52
N THR A 424 -10.32 8.97 -39.46
CA THR A 424 -10.76 9.37 -38.09
C THR A 424 -9.62 9.96 -37.25
N GLY A 425 -8.40 10.05 -37.79
CA GLY A 425 -7.22 10.56 -37.09
C GLY A 425 -6.38 9.48 -36.41
N THR A 426 -6.68 8.19 -36.63
CA THR A 426 -5.92 7.07 -36.07
C THR A 426 -4.52 6.99 -36.68
N GLU A 427 -3.50 6.96 -35.83
CA GLU A 427 -2.14 6.59 -36.22
C GLU A 427 -2.08 5.06 -36.40
N ILE A 428 -1.85 4.60 -37.64
CA ILE A 428 -1.62 3.18 -37.93
C ILE A 428 -0.12 2.96 -38.16
N VAL A 429 0.51 2.22 -37.26
CA VAL A 429 1.93 1.84 -37.34
C VAL A 429 2.00 0.40 -37.82
N ALA A 430 2.60 0.17 -39.00
CA ALA A 430 2.70 -1.13 -39.65
C ALA A 430 4.04 -1.27 -40.39
N ASP A 431 4.42 -2.51 -40.71
CA ASP A 431 5.70 -2.79 -41.38
C ASP A 431 5.77 -2.26 -42.81
N THR A 432 6.99 -1.98 -43.27
CA THR A 432 7.23 -1.46 -44.62
C THR A 432 6.82 -2.47 -45.69
N GLY A 433 5.79 -2.14 -46.46
CA GLY A 433 5.25 -2.98 -47.53
C GLY A 433 3.86 -3.54 -47.24
N VAL A 434 3.35 -3.42 -46.01
CA VAL A 434 1.95 -3.75 -45.69
C VAL A 434 1.04 -2.73 -46.38
N GLY A 435 0.19 -3.22 -47.28
CA GLY A 435 -0.77 -2.41 -48.03
C GLY A 435 -2.22 -2.72 -47.67
N CYS A 436 -3.15 -1.90 -48.17
CA CYS A 436 -4.59 -2.09 -48.02
C CYS A 436 -5.15 -2.94 -49.18
N MET A 437 -6.15 -3.79 -48.91
CA MET A 437 -6.84 -4.65 -49.90
C MET A 437 -8.35 -4.45 -49.92
#